data_AF-A0A924F1E9-F1
#
_entry.id   AF-A0A924F1E9-F1
#
_cell.length_a   1.000
_cell.length_b   1.000
_cell.length_c   1.000
_cell.angle_alpha   90.00
_cell.angle_beta   90.00
_cell.angle_gamma   90.00
#
_symmetry.space_group_name_H-M   'P 1'
#
loop_
_entity.id
_entity.type
_entity.pdbx_description
1 polymer ?
#
loop_
_entity_poly.entity_id
_entity_poly.type
_entity_poly.pdbx_seq_one_letter_code
_entity_poly.pdbx_strand_id
1 'polypeptide(L)'
;MQIQRTSTSSADRRLFALLAFAAVLPFAAGAQSRVASSARRPSVTSTRPFVKPTDAELRARLTAEQYQVTQHEGTERAFRNAYWDNHDAGIYVDVVSGEALFSSLDKFDSGTGWPSFTQPLESSNIRTKSDRQFFMTRTEVRSKGADSHLGHLFEDGPKPTGLRYCMNSASMRFIPADKLESEGYSHYAALFAQQNAAQKK
;
A
#
# COMPACT_ATOMS: atom_id res chain seq x y z
N MET A 1 57.79 -10.97 -53.50
CA MET A 1 58.22 -9.74 -54.17
C MET A 1 58.06 -8.61 -53.16
N GLN A 2 58.98 -8.50 -52.20
CA GLN A 2 60.18 -7.66 -52.18
C GLN A 2 59.87 -6.16 -51.85
N ILE A 3 60.47 -5.72 -50.73
CA ILE A 3 60.96 -4.34 -50.41
C ILE A 3 59.82 -3.37 -50.00
N GLN A 4 59.87 -2.53 -48.94
CA GLN A 4 60.88 -1.57 -48.44
C GLN A 4 60.58 -1.31 -46.94
N ARG A 5 61.49 -1.38 -45.95
CA ARG A 5 62.69 -0.57 -45.62
C ARG A 5 62.49 0.95 -45.72
N THR A 6 62.42 1.63 -44.58
CA THR A 6 63.29 2.74 -44.10
C THR A 6 62.86 3.12 -42.67
N SER A 7 63.74 3.16 -41.66
CA SER A 7 64.72 4.22 -41.31
C SER A 7 64.01 5.52 -40.90
N THR A 8 64.21 6.19 -39.76
CA THR A 8 65.44 6.55 -39.04
C THR A 8 65.15 7.18 -37.65
N SER A 9 66.12 7.04 -36.73
CA SER A 9 66.75 8.08 -35.87
C SER A 9 65.88 8.94 -34.93
N SER A 10 65.93 8.77 -33.60
CA SER A 10 66.95 9.26 -32.63
C SER A 10 66.98 10.79 -32.43
N ALA A 11 66.58 11.23 -31.22
CA ALA A 11 66.94 12.49 -30.56
C ALA A 11 66.75 12.27 -29.04
N ASP A 12 67.83 12.19 -28.25
CA ASP A 12 68.46 13.29 -27.50
C ASP A 12 67.65 13.69 -26.24
N ARG A 13 68.12 13.37 -25.02
CA ARG A 13 69.22 13.95 -24.21
C ARG A 13 68.72 15.04 -23.23
N ARG A 14 69.09 14.83 -21.96
CA ARG A 14 69.43 15.81 -20.89
C ARG A 14 68.34 16.18 -19.86
N LEU A 15 68.52 15.53 -18.71
CA LEU A 15 68.49 16.04 -17.33
C LEU A 15 68.68 17.57 -17.19
N PHE A 16 67.86 18.25 -16.37
CA PHE A 16 68.27 19.25 -15.35
C PHE A 16 67.07 19.85 -14.57
N ALA A 17 67.33 20.13 -13.29
CA ALA A 17 66.76 21.17 -12.42
C ALA A 17 65.44 20.93 -11.64
N LEU A 18 65.61 20.80 -10.33
CA LEU A 18 64.69 21.15 -9.24
C LEU A 18 64.21 22.61 -9.35
N LEU A 19 62.97 22.88 -8.92
CA LEU A 19 62.58 24.06 -8.12
C LEU A 19 61.13 23.90 -7.60
N ALA A 20 60.94 24.20 -6.32
CA ALA A 20 59.71 24.09 -5.56
C ALA A 20 58.71 25.22 -5.89
N PHE A 21 57.40 24.95 -5.77
CA PHE A 21 56.43 25.95 -5.28
C PHE A 21 55.19 25.23 -4.71
N ALA A 22 54.92 25.52 -3.44
CA ALA A 22 53.71 25.12 -2.75
C ALA A 22 52.49 25.87 -3.34
N ALA A 23 51.43 25.14 -3.67
CA ALA A 23 50.12 25.71 -3.95
C ALA A 23 49.10 25.08 -3.00
N VAL A 24 48.73 25.87 -1.98
CA VAL A 24 47.60 25.61 -1.10
C VAL A 24 46.32 25.66 -1.94
N LEU A 25 45.63 24.53 -2.07
CA LEU A 25 44.33 24.48 -2.74
C LEU A 25 43.20 24.74 -1.71
N PRO A 26 42.17 25.52 -2.10
CA PRO A 26 41.14 25.99 -1.19
C PRO A 26 40.08 24.93 -0.88
N PHE A 27 39.69 24.93 0.40
CA PHE A 27 38.39 24.56 0.98
C PHE A 27 37.33 24.04 0.00
N ALA A 28 37.11 22.72 0.00
CA ALA A 28 35.97 22.10 -0.67
C ALA A 28 34.68 22.53 0.02
N ALA A 29 33.84 23.29 -0.70
CA ALA A 29 32.51 23.71 -0.28
C ALA A 29 31.61 22.48 -0.06
N GLY A 30 30.96 22.43 1.11
CA GLY A 30 30.03 21.38 1.48
C GLY A 30 28.83 21.27 0.54
N ALA A 31 28.68 20.11 -0.10
CA ALA A 31 27.44 19.71 -0.73
C ALA A 31 26.44 19.31 0.37
N GLN A 32 25.57 20.24 0.75
CA GLN A 32 24.42 19.94 1.60
C GLN A 32 23.40 19.15 0.77
N SER A 33 23.29 17.84 1.04
CA SER A 33 22.17 17.03 0.59
C SER A 33 20.87 17.64 1.10
N ARG A 34 20.12 18.31 0.20
CA ARG A 34 18.73 18.64 0.45
C ARG A 34 17.93 17.33 0.45
N VAL A 35 17.74 16.78 1.65
CA VAL A 35 16.71 15.78 1.89
C VAL A 35 15.38 16.43 1.52
N ALA A 36 14.80 15.97 0.41
CA ALA A 36 13.45 16.35 0.03
C ALA A 36 12.52 15.95 1.18
N SER A 37 12.08 16.94 1.95
CA SER A 37 11.07 16.77 2.98
C SER A 37 9.81 16.26 2.29
N SER A 38 9.51 14.98 2.49
CA SER A 38 8.25 14.36 2.08
C SER A 38 7.13 15.18 2.68
N ALA A 39 6.49 15.98 1.84
CA ALA A 39 5.34 16.80 2.22
C ALA A 39 4.26 15.84 2.72
N ARG A 40 4.05 15.86 4.03
CA ARG A 40 2.99 15.12 4.71
C ARG A 40 1.67 15.52 4.07
N ARG A 41 1.08 14.61 3.28
CA ARG A 41 -0.22 14.81 2.64
C ARG A 41 -1.25 15.12 3.73
N PRO A 42 -2.08 16.17 3.57
CA PRO A 42 -3.09 16.50 4.56
C PRO A 42 -4.17 15.42 4.54
N SER A 43 -4.29 14.67 5.63
CA SER A 43 -5.40 13.76 5.89
C SER A 43 -6.65 14.59 6.15
N VAL A 44 -7.57 14.64 5.19
CA VAL A 44 -8.89 15.23 5.40
C VAL A 44 -9.76 14.16 6.05
N THR A 45 -9.70 14.07 7.37
CA THR A 45 -10.72 13.37 8.15
C THR A 45 -11.65 14.42 8.75
N SER A 46 -12.95 14.24 8.53
CA SER A 46 -14.03 14.95 9.21
C SER A 46 -13.65 15.36 10.64
N THR A 47 -13.85 16.63 10.98
CA THR A 47 -13.35 17.28 12.22
C THR A 47 -14.01 16.76 13.51
N ARG A 48 -14.84 15.71 13.44
CA ARG A 48 -15.35 15.01 14.61
C ARG A 48 -14.78 13.59 14.66
N PRO A 49 -14.18 13.18 15.78
CA PRO A 49 -13.75 11.80 15.95
C PRO A 49 -14.96 10.87 15.80
N PHE A 50 -14.80 9.81 15.00
CA PHE A 50 -15.81 8.79 14.83
C PHE A 50 -16.15 8.18 16.21
N VAL A 51 -17.44 8.07 16.51
CA VAL A 51 -17.94 7.39 17.71
C VAL A 51 -18.58 6.10 17.27
N LYS A 52 -18.06 4.97 17.75
CA LYS A 52 -18.62 3.64 17.44
C LYS A 52 -20.09 3.59 17.91
N PRO A 53 -21.03 3.20 17.05
CA PRO A 53 -22.42 2.99 17.47
C PRO A 53 -22.53 1.95 18.58
N THR A 54 -23.59 2.05 19.37
CA THR A 54 -23.89 1.08 20.41
C THR A 54 -24.17 -0.30 19.81
N ASP A 55 -24.00 -1.33 20.62
CA ASP A 55 -24.26 -2.72 20.21
C ASP A 55 -25.71 -2.95 19.73
N ALA A 56 -26.68 -2.24 20.31
CA ALA A 56 -28.07 -2.26 19.86
C ALA A 56 -28.24 -1.62 18.48
N GLU A 57 -27.62 -0.46 18.23
CA GLU A 57 -27.64 0.20 16.91
C GLU A 57 -26.92 -0.63 15.85
N LEU A 58 -25.81 -1.28 16.20
CA LEU A 58 -25.09 -2.18 15.30
C LEU A 58 -25.95 -3.38 14.90
N ARG A 59 -26.65 -4.02 15.85
CA ARG A 59 -27.59 -5.11 15.55
C ARG A 59 -28.77 -4.68 14.69
N ALA A 60 -29.24 -3.44 14.83
CA ALA A 60 -30.35 -2.92 14.02
C ALA A 60 -29.92 -2.54 12.60
N ARG A 61 -28.67 -2.07 12.42
CA ARG A 61 -28.16 -1.56 11.14
C ARG A 61 -27.50 -2.63 10.28
N LEU A 62 -26.78 -3.57 10.88
CA LEU A 62 -26.00 -4.58 10.17
C LEU A 62 -26.84 -5.82 9.88
N THR A 63 -26.49 -6.55 8.81
CA THR A 63 -27.01 -7.92 8.64
C THR A 63 -26.47 -8.82 9.74
N ALA A 64 -27.13 -9.95 9.98
CA ALA A 64 -26.67 -10.94 10.96
C ALA A 64 -25.21 -11.38 10.70
N GLU A 65 -24.85 -11.65 9.44
CA GLU A 65 -23.48 -12.04 9.07
C GLU A 65 -22.47 -10.91 9.29
N GLN A 66 -22.79 -9.67 8.85
CA GLN A 66 -21.94 -8.50 9.09
C GLN A 66 -21.70 -8.27 10.59
N TYR A 67 -22.75 -8.39 11.40
CA TYR A 67 -22.64 -8.25 12.85
C TYR A 67 -21.78 -9.35 13.48
N GLN A 68 -21.99 -10.62 13.10
CA GLN A 68 -21.20 -11.74 13.59
C GLN A 68 -19.72 -11.61 13.20
N VAL A 69 -19.43 -11.29 11.94
CA VAL A 69 -18.06 -11.10 11.46
C VAL A 69 -17.40 -9.93 12.18
N THR A 70 -18.00 -8.74 12.15
CA THR A 70 -17.34 -7.52 12.63
C THR A 70 -17.24 -7.43 14.14
N GLN A 71 -18.22 -7.93 14.89
CA GLN A 71 -18.29 -7.77 16.35
C GLN A 71 -17.87 -9.02 17.13
N HIS A 72 -18.01 -10.21 16.56
CA HIS A 72 -17.79 -11.50 17.24
C HIS A 72 -16.70 -12.36 16.59
N GLU A 73 -15.82 -11.75 15.79
CA GLU A 73 -14.68 -12.43 15.14
C GLU A 73 -15.13 -13.63 14.28
N GLY A 74 -16.34 -13.55 13.73
CA GLY A 74 -16.87 -14.56 12.81
C GLY A 74 -16.14 -14.56 11.48
N THR A 75 -16.22 -15.68 10.77
CA THR A 75 -15.65 -15.85 9.43
C THR A 75 -16.76 -16.27 8.46
N GLU A 76 -16.94 -15.51 7.38
CA GLU A 76 -17.89 -15.83 6.32
C GLU A 76 -17.44 -17.06 5.52
N ARG A 77 -18.36 -17.68 4.78
CA ARG A 77 -18.05 -18.88 4.01
C ARG A 77 -17.22 -18.56 2.76
N ALA A 78 -16.14 -19.32 2.54
CA ALA A 78 -15.34 -19.26 1.33
C ALA A 78 -16.19 -19.44 0.06
N PHE A 79 -15.90 -18.65 -0.99
CA PHE A 79 -16.56 -18.66 -2.30
C PHE A 79 -18.08 -18.41 -2.27
N ARG A 80 -18.62 -18.01 -1.11
CA ARG A 80 -20.05 -17.70 -0.93
C ARG A 80 -20.19 -16.38 -0.20
N ASN A 81 -19.48 -15.39 -0.69
CA ASN A 81 -19.45 -14.04 -0.17
C ASN A 81 -19.46 -13.03 -1.31
N ALA A 82 -19.60 -11.75 -0.99
CA ALA A 82 -19.89 -10.72 -1.98
C ALA A 82 -18.68 -10.30 -2.83
N TYR A 83 -17.44 -10.45 -2.32
CA TYR A 83 -16.29 -9.76 -2.89
C TYR A 83 -15.10 -10.65 -3.24
N TRP A 84 -15.18 -11.97 -3.06
CA TRP A 84 -14.08 -12.86 -3.46
C TRP A 84 -13.73 -12.73 -4.95
N ASP A 85 -14.73 -12.68 -5.84
CA ASP A 85 -14.62 -12.57 -7.30
C ASP A 85 -14.87 -11.16 -7.85
N ASN A 86 -14.93 -10.15 -6.98
CA ASN A 86 -15.08 -8.76 -7.43
C ASN A 86 -13.76 -8.23 -8.02
N HIS A 87 -13.81 -7.71 -9.25
CA HIS A 87 -12.67 -7.11 -9.96
C HIS A 87 -12.91 -5.64 -10.38
N ASP A 88 -14.00 -5.03 -9.92
CA ASP A 88 -14.34 -3.67 -10.29
C ASP A 88 -13.35 -2.65 -9.69
N ALA A 89 -13.14 -1.54 -10.39
CA ALA A 89 -12.37 -0.42 -9.90
C ALA A 89 -13.09 0.24 -8.73
N GLY A 90 -12.43 0.41 -7.58
CA GLY A 90 -13.03 1.01 -6.40
C GLY A 90 -12.27 0.71 -5.10
N ILE A 91 -12.87 1.11 -3.98
CA ILE A 91 -12.30 0.88 -2.64
C ILE A 91 -13.25 0.06 -1.78
N TYR A 92 -12.69 -0.58 -0.76
CA TYR A 92 -13.41 -1.29 0.29
C TYR A 92 -13.30 -0.49 1.58
N VAL A 93 -14.45 -0.13 2.14
CA VAL A 93 -14.57 0.63 3.38
C VAL A 93 -15.14 -0.25 4.49
N ASP A 94 -14.83 0.06 5.74
CA ASP A 94 -15.44 -0.60 6.90
C ASP A 94 -16.95 -0.40 6.86
N VAL A 95 -17.72 -1.50 6.93
CA VAL A 95 -19.19 -1.44 6.94
C VAL A 95 -19.75 -0.69 8.16
N VAL A 96 -18.98 -0.59 9.25
CA VAL A 96 -19.38 0.08 10.48
C VAL A 96 -19.06 1.57 10.46
N SER A 97 -17.81 1.95 10.21
CA SER A 97 -17.35 3.35 10.28
C SER A 97 -17.32 4.07 8.94
N GLY A 98 -17.29 3.36 7.82
CA GLY A 98 -17.00 3.93 6.51
C GLY A 98 -15.53 4.31 6.29
N GLU A 99 -14.64 3.96 7.22
CA GLU A 99 -13.20 4.20 7.06
C GLU A 99 -12.65 3.39 5.89
N ALA A 100 -11.81 3.98 5.05
CA ALA A 100 -11.26 3.29 3.88
C ALA A 100 -10.17 2.30 4.30
N LEU A 101 -10.31 1.03 3.87
CA LEU A 101 -9.47 -0.08 4.32
C LEU A 101 -8.55 -0.58 3.22
N PHE A 102 -9.11 -0.90 2.04
CA PHE A 102 -8.38 -1.52 0.94
C PHE A 102 -8.80 -0.92 -0.41
N SER A 103 -7.92 -1.05 -1.41
CA SER A 103 -8.17 -0.65 -2.79
C SER A 103 -8.25 -1.89 -3.68
N SER A 104 -9.10 -1.87 -4.72
CA SER A 104 -9.10 -2.94 -5.71
C SER A 104 -7.82 -3.01 -6.54
N LEU A 105 -7.00 -1.95 -6.55
CA LEU A 105 -5.65 -1.96 -7.16
C LEU A 105 -4.69 -2.92 -6.45
N ASP A 106 -4.90 -3.17 -5.17
CA ASP A 106 -4.09 -4.06 -4.33
C ASP A 106 -4.77 -5.42 -4.11
N LYS A 107 -5.98 -5.63 -4.66
CA LYS A 107 -6.70 -6.89 -4.61
C LYS A 107 -6.11 -7.88 -5.62
N PHE A 108 -6.04 -9.14 -5.24
CA PHE A 108 -5.59 -10.22 -6.12
C PHE A 108 -6.33 -11.53 -5.85
N ASP A 109 -6.29 -12.44 -6.82
CA ASP A 109 -6.89 -13.77 -6.72
C ASP A 109 -5.97 -14.73 -5.99
N SER A 110 -6.25 -14.93 -4.70
CA SER A 110 -5.49 -15.85 -3.86
C SER A 110 -5.92 -17.31 -3.99
N GLY A 111 -7.10 -17.57 -4.57
CA GLY A 111 -7.70 -18.90 -4.62
C GLY A 111 -8.22 -19.41 -3.27
N THR A 112 -8.25 -18.58 -2.21
CA THR A 112 -8.73 -19.01 -0.89
C THR A 112 -10.25 -18.92 -0.74
N GLY A 113 -10.92 -18.16 -1.61
CA GLY A 113 -12.36 -17.92 -1.56
C GLY A 113 -12.78 -16.71 -0.72
N TRP A 114 -11.83 -15.87 -0.29
CA TRP A 114 -12.08 -14.59 0.36
C TRP A 114 -11.32 -13.46 -0.36
N PRO A 115 -11.84 -12.22 -0.36
CA PRO A 115 -11.12 -11.08 -0.92
C PRO A 115 -9.75 -10.93 -0.25
N SER A 116 -8.71 -10.90 -1.09
CA SER A 116 -7.32 -10.90 -0.64
C SER A 116 -6.60 -9.68 -1.20
N PHE A 117 -5.85 -8.99 -0.34
CA PHE A 117 -5.12 -7.78 -0.69
C PHE A 117 -3.65 -7.89 -0.32
N THR A 118 -2.78 -7.20 -1.04
CA THR A 118 -1.34 -7.18 -0.76
C THR A 118 -0.94 -6.15 0.31
N GLN A 119 -1.74 -5.09 0.47
CA GLN A 119 -1.52 -3.99 1.40
C GLN A 119 -2.83 -3.23 1.70
N PRO A 120 -2.92 -2.54 2.85
CA PRO A 120 -4.02 -1.63 3.12
C PRO A 120 -3.90 -0.33 2.32
N LEU A 121 -5.04 0.29 2.04
CA LEU A 121 -5.09 1.59 1.35
C LEU A 121 -4.48 2.71 2.20
N GLU A 122 -4.76 2.69 3.50
CA GLU A 122 -4.14 3.57 4.49
C GLU A 122 -3.71 2.74 5.69
N SER A 123 -2.40 2.61 5.92
CA SER A 123 -1.88 1.83 7.05
C SER A 123 -2.33 2.36 8.41
N SER A 124 -2.66 3.67 8.49
CA SER A 124 -3.19 4.29 9.70
C SER A 124 -4.57 3.81 10.09
N ASN A 125 -5.33 3.19 9.18
CA ASN A 125 -6.72 2.77 9.37
C ASN A 125 -6.82 1.30 9.81
N ILE A 126 -5.70 0.59 9.83
CA ILE A 126 -5.61 -0.82 10.20
C ILE A 126 -4.89 -0.97 11.53
N ARG A 127 -5.38 -1.91 12.35
CA ARG A 127 -4.71 -2.42 13.54
C ARG A 127 -4.52 -3.91 13.40
N THR A 128 -3.32 -4.40 13.75
CA THR A 128 -3.05 -5.83 13.86
C THR A 128 -3.01 -6.26 15.32
N LYS A 129 -3.45 -7.49 15.59
CA LYS A 129 -3.45 -8.11 16.91
C LYS A 129 -3.02 -9.57 16.80
N SER A 130 -2.24 -10.05 17.77
CA SER A 130 -1.91 -11.47 17.84
C SER A 130 -3.15 -12.26 18.25
N ASP A 131 -3.54 -13.21 17.42
CA ASP A 131 -4.62 -14.17 17.66
C ASP A 131 -3.99 -15.54 17.95
N ARG A 132 -4.35 -16.11 19.11
CA ARG A 132 -3.85 -17.42 19.59
C ARG A 132 -4.96 -18.46 19.73
N GLN A 133 -6.06 -18.29 19.00
CA GLN A 133 -7.14 -19.27 18.99
C GLN A 133 -6.75 -20.53 18.21
N PHE A 134 -7.40 -21.65 18.53
CA PHE A 134 -7.25 -22.94 17.84
C PHE A 134 -5.81 -23.50 17.75
N PHE A 135 -4.98 -23.25 18.76
CA PHE A 135 -3.57 -23.69 18.82
C PHE A 135 -2.68 -23.14 17.69
N MET A 136 -3.14 -22.15 16.94
CA MET A 136 -2.38 -21.47 15.90
C MET A 136 -2.09 -20.04 16.35
N THR A 137 -0.92 -19.50 15.95
CA THR A 137 -0.66 -18.06 16.08
C THR A 137 -0.93 -17.42 14.74
N ARG A 138 -1.97 -16.59 14.66
CA ARG A 138 -2.33 -15.80 13.48
C ARG A 138 -2.24 -14.32 13.81
N THR A 139 -2.18 -13.50 12.79
CA THR A 139 -2.26 -12.05 12.94
C THR A 139 -3.66 -11.61 12.52
N GLU A 140 -4.49 -11.26 13.49
CA GLU A 140 -5.81 -10.66 13.26
C GLU A 140 -5.66 -9.24 12.73
N VAL A 141 -6.52 -8.88 11.77
CA VAL A 141 -6.62 -7.54 11.19
C VAL A 141 -7.97 -6.93 11.58
N ARG A 142 -7.92 -5.72 12.16
CA ARG A 142 -9.10 -4.95 12.60
C ARG A 142 -9.05 -3.53 12.05
N SER A 143 -10.21 -2.91 11.85
CA SER A 143 -10.29 -1.48 11.55
C SER A 143 -9.94 -0.66 12.79
N LYS A 144 -9.29 0.49 12.61
CA LYS A 144 -8.87 1.31 13.75
C LYS A 144 -10.01 2.12 14.35
N GLY A 145 -10.89 2.70 13.53
CA GLY A 145 -11.98 3.55 14.00
C GLY A 145 -13.08 2.79 14.75
N ALA A 146 -13.55 1.66 14.20
CA ALA A 146 -14.65 0.89 14.78
C ALA A 146 -14.22 -0.37 15.54
N ASP A 147 -12.93 -0.73 15.51
CA ASP A 147 -12.43 -2.00 16.02
C ASP A 147 -13.22 -3.20 15.45
N SER A 148 -13.60 -3.12 14.17
CA SER A 148 -14.29 -4.19 13.46
C SER A 148 -13.30 -5.29 13.14
N HIS A 149 -13.63 -6.55 13.44
CA HIS A 149 -12.87 -7.69 12.92
C HIS A 149 -13.02 -7.74 11.39
N LEU A 150 -11.89 -7.75 10.68
CA LEU A 150 -11.84 -7.78 9.22
C LEU A 150 -11.43 -9.17 8.72
N GLY A 151 -10.42 -9.77 9.32
CA GLY A 151 -9.90 -11.08 8.95
C GLY A 151 -8.48 -11.30 9.47
N HIS A 152 -7.62 -11.92 8.66
CA HIS A 152 -6.26 -12.28 9.07
C HIS A 152 -5.21 -11.92 8.02
N LEU A 153 -4.00 -11.63 8.51
CA LEU A 153 -2.80 -11.36 7.73
C LEU A 153 -1.90 -12.61 7.71
N PHE A 154 -1.43 -12.95 6.52
CA PHE A 154 -0.53 -14.07 6.26
C PHE A 154 0.72 -13.61 5.47
N GLU A 155 1.81 -14.36 5.60
CA GLU A 155 3.11 -14.10 4.94
C GLU A 155 3.29 -14.96 3.65
N ASP A 156 2.19 -15.38 3.04
CA ASP A 156 2.12 -16.21 1.84
C ASP A 156 1.57 -15.45 0.62
N GLY A 157 1.68 -14.12 0.63
CA GLY A 157 1.22 -13.27 -0.44
C GLY A 157 2.21 -13.15 -1.62
N PRO A 158 1.79 -12.52 -2.72
CA PRO A 158 2.66 -12.26 -3.86
C PRO A 158 3.74 -11.22 -3.52
N LYS A 159 4.85 -11.26 -4.26
CA LYS A 159 5.85 -10.18 -4.24
C LYS A 159 5.22 -8.88 -4.77
N PRO A 160 5.68 -7.70 -4.32
CA PRO A 160 6.87 -7.46 -3.49
C PRO A 160 6.65 -7.55 -1.98
N THR A 161 5.40 -7.43 -1.50
CA THR A 161 5.15 -7.38 -0.05
C THR A 161 5.30 -8.75 0.60
N GLY A 162 4.95 -9.83 -0.11
CA GLY A 162 4.86 -11.18 0.46
C GLY A 162 3.69 -11.32 1.44
N LEU A 163 2.82 -10.31 1.54
CA LEU A 163 1.73 -10.26 2.50
C LEU A 163 0.40 -10.54 1.82
N ARG A 164 -0.47 -11.26 2.53
CA ARG A 164 -1.84 -11.52 2.12
C ARG A 164 -2.79 -11.13 3.25
N TYR A 165 -3.49 -10.02 3.05
CA TYR A 165 -4.62 -9.60 3.86
C TYR A 165 -5.86 -10.34 3.38
N CYS A 166 -6.20 -11.45 4.04
CA CYS A 166 -7.38 -12.26 3.75
C CYS A 166 -8.57 -11.75 4.58
N MET A 167 -9.47 -10.99 3.94
CA MET A 167 -10.54 -10.26 4.63
C MET A 167 -11.90 -10.90 4.40
N ASN A 168 -12.83 -10.70 5.33
CA ASN A 168 -14.24 -11.04 5.15
C ASN A 168 -14.94 -9.92 4.37
N SER A 169 -15.66 -10.26 3.31
CA SER A 169 -16.53 -9.36 2.56
C SER A 169 -17.58 -8.73 3.45
N ALA A 170 -18.17 -9.48 4.38
CA ALA A 170 -19.16 -9.01 5.34
C ALA A 170 -18.61 -7.95 6.32
N SER A 171 -17.29 -7.75 6.41
CA SER A 171 -16.72 -6.65 7.19
C SER A 171 -16.59 -5.34 6.40
N MET A 172 -16.83 -5.39 5.09
CA MET A 172 -16.55 -4.30 4.17
C MET A 172 -17.77 -3.93 3.33
N ARG A 173 -17.73 -2.73 2.77
CA ARG A 173 -18.62 -2.27 1.71
C ARG A 173 -17.78 -1.77 0.55
N PHE A 174 -18.07 -2.26 -0.65
CA PHE A 174 -17.41 -1.79 -1.86
C PHE A 174 -18.01 -0.48 -2.36
N ILE A 175 -17.15 0.47 -2.74
CA ILE A 175 -17.52 1.74 -3.38
C ILE A 175 -16.86 1.77 -4.76
N PRO A 176 -17.64 1.65 -5.84
CA PRO A 176 -17.15 1.79 -7.21
C PRO A 176 -16.42 3.12 -7.44
N ALA A 177 -15.42 3.11 -8.30
CA ALA A 177 -14.57 4.27 -8.59
C ALA A 177 -15.35 5.49 -9.10
N ASP A 178 -16.43 5.27 -9.85
CA ASP A 178 -17.31 6.31 -10.37
C ASP A 178 -18.23 6.94 -9.29
N LYS A 179 -18.37 6.30 -8.13
CA LYS A 179 -19.17 6.77 -6.99
C LYS A 179 -18.35 7.39 -5.86
N LEU A 180 -17.01 7.28 -5.90
CA LEU A 180 -16.13 7.77 -4.85
C LEU A 180 -16.41 9.23 -4.49
N GLU A 181 -16.55 10.11 -5.49
CA GLU A 181 -16.82 11.53 -5.23
C GLU A 181 -18.18 11.75 -4.58
N SER A 182 -19.23 11.12 -5.13
CA SER A 182 -20.60 11.27 -4.61
C SER A 182 -20.78 10.70 -3.20
N GLU A 183 -19.94 9.74 -2.80
CA GLU A 183 -19.98 9.11 -1.48
C GLU A 183 -19.00 9.73 -0.47
N GLY A 184 -18.29 10.81 -0.85
CA GLY A 184 -17.40 11.54 0.05
C GLY A 184 -15.96 11.03 0.15
N TYR A 185 -15.52 10.24 -0.83
CA TYR A 185 -14.20 9.64 -0.95
C TYR A 185 -13.37 10.22 -2.11
N SER A 186 -13.61 11.49 -2.47
CA SER A 186 -13.01 12.15 -3.64
C SER A 186 -11.47 12.10 -3.65
N HIS A 187 -10.81 12.05 -2.49
CA HIS A 187 -9.36 11.97 -2.40
C HIS A 187 -8.78 10.66 -2.94
N TYR A 188 -9.59 9.59 -3.01
CA TYR A 188 -9.20 8.32 -3.63
C TYR A 188 -9.57 8.24 -5.11
N ALA A 189 -10.41 9.14 -5.64
CA ALA A 189 -10.84 9.11 -7.04
C ALA A 189 -9.66 9.18 -8.03
N ALA A 190 -8.61 9.93 -7.67
CA ALA A 190 -7.40 10.07 -8.48
C ALA A 190 -6.65 8.74 -8.69
N LEU A 191 -6.80 7.76 -7.80
CA LEU A 191 -6.17 6.44 -7.93
C LEU A 191 -6.68 5.66 -9.15
N PHE A 192 -7.92 5.93 -9.56
CA PHE A 192 -8.62 5.17 -10.59
C PHE A 192 -8.77 5.94 -11.91
N ALA A 193 -8.13 7.12 -12.04
CA ALA A 193 -8.30 8.00 -13.19
C ALA A 193 -8.00 7.32 -14.55
N GLN A 194 -7.01 6.41 -14.59
CA GLN A 194 -6.65 5.66 -15.81
C GLN A 194 -7.68 4.56 -16.16
N GLN A 195 -8.23 3.87 -15.16
CA GLN A 195 -9.23 2.83 -15.36
C GLN A 195 -10.58 3.42 -15.78
N ASN A 196 -10.96 4.55 -15.21
CA ASN A 196 -12.16 5.29 -15.59
C ASN A 196 -12.10 5.82 -17.03
N ALA A 197 -10.90 6.15 -17.54
CA ALA A 197 -10.72 6.56 -18.93
C ALA A 197 -10.84 5.39 -19.92
N ALA A 198 -10.49 4.17 -19.50
CA ALA A 198 -10.60 2.97 -20.31
C ALA A 198 -12.05 2.43 -20.39
N GLN A 199 -12.83 2.55 -19.33
CA GLN A 199 -14.24 2.09 -19.29
C GLN A 199 -15.22 3.00 -20.04
N LYS A 200 -14.83 4.24 -20.36
CA LYS A 200 -15.65 5.22 -21.11
C LYS A 200 -15.48 5.14 -22.63
N LYS A 201 -14.65 4.23 -23.14
CA LYS A 201 -14.48 3.94 -24.57
C LYS A 201 -15.28 2.70 -24.95
#